data_AF-A0AAV0HIN6-F1
#
_entry.id   AF-A0AAV0HIN6-F1
#
_cell.length_a   1.000
_cell.length_b   1.000
_cell.length_c   1.000
_cell.angle_alpha   90.00
_cell.angle_beta   90.00
_cell.angle_gamma   90.00
#
_symmetry.space_group_name_H-M   'P 1'
#
loop_
_entity.id
_entity.type
_entity.pdbx_description
1 polymer ?
#
loop_
_entity_poly.entity_id
_entity_poly.type
_entity_poly.pdbx_seq_one_letter_code
_entity_poly.pdbx_strand_id
1 'polypeptide(L)'
;MGDFDVVKNATCSSDSADDLGFWMGMTGLLGKLVGETPKHKDKDGGFSYTGNTEFGPKGEATATCVKGKDDVKCGTCVGFAVGRVTKECSGKASGSVELKICQVSFNKK
;
A
#
# COMPACT_ATOMS: atom_id res chain seq x y z
N MET A 1 -0.65 -22.30 5.45
CA MET A 1 -0.46 -20.93 4.92
C MET A 1 -1.59 -20.66 3.93
N GLY A 2 -2.63 -19.89 4.29
CA GLY A 2 -3.81 -19.65 3.43
C GLY A 2 -4.61 -18.37 3.74
N ASP A 3 -4.04 -17.45 4.53
CA ASP A 3 -4.69 -16.17 4.90
C ASP A 3 -4.25 -14.99 4.01
N PHE A 4 -3.26 -15.18 3.12
CA PHE A 4 -2.72 -14.14 2.24
C PHE A 4 -3.01 -14.40 0.75
N ASP A 5 -4.00 -15.24 0.44
CA ASP A 5 -4.47 -15.43 -0.93
C ASP A 5 -4.86 -14.08 -1.55
N VAL A 6 -4.35 -13.86 -2.76
CA VAL A 6 -4.57 -12.65 -3.54
C VAL A 6 -6.02 -12.67 -4.02
N VAL A 7 -6.81 -11.66 -3.65
CA VAL A 7 -8.20 -11.55 -4.09
C VAL A 7 -8.27 -10.83 -5.44
N LYS A 8 -7.43 -9.82 -5.66
CA LYS A 8 -7.16 -9.25 -6.98
C LYS A 8 -5.66 -9.07 -7.21
N ASN A 9 -5.20 -9.44 -8.40
CA ASN A 9 -3.84 -9.14 -8.86
C ASN A 9 -3.56 -7.63 -8.80
N ALA A 10 -2.26 -7.27 -8.79
CA ALA A 10 -1.88 -5.87 -8.81
C ALA A 10 -2.49 -5.19 -10.04
N THR A 11 -3.24 -4.12 -9.79
CA THR A 11 -3.79 -3.27 -10.85
C THR A 11 -2.90 -2.05 -10.93
N CYS A 12 -2.17 -1.92 -12.03
CA CYS A 12 -1.25 -0.80 -12.24
C CYS A 12 -1.80 0.11 -13.34
N SER A 13 -1.64 1.42 -13.16
CA SER A 13 -2.04 2.37 -14.21
C SER A 13 -1.18 2.19 -15.45
N SER A 14 -1.77 2.49 -16.61
CA SER A 14 -1.06 2.52 -17.88
C SER A 14 -0.01 3.63 -17.89
N ASP A 15 -0.32 4.76 -17.25
CA ASP A 15 0.54 5.92 -17.12
C ASP A 15 1.85 5.61 -16.41
N SER A 16 2.93 6.04 -17.04
CA SER A 16 4.27 5.97 -16.50
C SER A 16 4.47 7.11 -15.49
N ALA A 17 5.07 6.78 -14.35
CA ALA A 17 5.77 7.77 -13.56
C ALA A 17 7.20 7.86 -14.13
N ASP A 18 7.40 8.63 -15.19
CA ASP A 18 8.73 8.90 -15.80
C ASP A 18 9.69 9.65 -14.86
N ASP A 19 9.42 9.66 -13.55
CA ASP A 19 10.12 10.41 -12.54
C ASP A 19 10.66 9.45 -11.47
N LEU A 20 11.98 9.20 -11.50
CA LEU A 20 12.67 8.40 -10.49
C LEU A 20 12.48 8.99 -9.08
N GLY A 21 12.35 10.31 -8.96
CA GLY A 21 12.11 11.00 -7.70
C GLY A 21 10.76 10.63 -7.08
N PHE A 22 9.72 10.47 -7.91
CA PHE A 22 8.43 9.95 -7.44
C PHE A 22 8.58 8.56 -6.83
N TRP A 23 9.26 7.64 -7.53
CA TRP A 23 9.40 6.27 -7.06
C TRP A 23 10.27 6.14 -5.80
N MET A 24 11.30 6.97 -5.64
CA MET A 24 12.06 7.03 -4.39
C MET A 24 11.18 7.46 -3.22
N GLY A 25 10.43 8.56 -3.38
CA GLY A 25 9.49 9.03 -2.36
C GLY A 25 8.39 8.02 -2.06
N MET A 26 7.84 7.40 -3.11
CA MET A 26 6.76 6.43 -2.99
C MET A 26 7.21 5.13 -2.30
N THR A 27 8.41 4.64 -2.59
CA THR A 27 8.96 3.46 -1.91
C THR A 27 9.16 3.71 -0.42
N GLY A 28 9.66 4.90 -0.05
CA GLY A 28 9.76 5.31 1.36
C GLY A 28 8.39 5.39 2.04
N LEU A 29 7.41 5.97 1.37
CA LEU A 29 6.04 6.07 1.87
C LEU A 29 5.40 4.68 2.06
N LEU A 30 5.46 3.81 1.05
CA LEU A 30 4.95 2.44 1.12
C LEU A 30 5.61 1.64 2.25
N GLY A 31 6.90 1.86 2.53
CA GLY A 31 7.58 1.31 3.70
C GLY A 31 6.98 1.80 5.03
N LYS A 32 6.65 3.09 5.12
CA LYS A 32 5.96 3.66 6.31
C LYS A 32 4.58 3.03 6.52
N LEU A 33 3.81 2.76 5.45
CA LEU A 33 2.49 2.13 5.56
C LEU A 33 2.56 0.82 6.36
N VAL A 34 3.56 -0.03 6.12
CA VAL A 34 3.72 -1.32 6.83
C VAL A 34 3.79 -1.15 8.35
N GLY A 35 4.47 -0.11 8.84
CA GLY A 35 4.64 0.15 10.27
C GLY A 35 3.53 1.01 10.88
N GLU A 36 2.89 1.87 10.09
CA GLU A 36 1.92 2.84 10.58
C GLU A 36 0.47 2.32 10.53
N THR A 37 0.10 1.54 9.50
CA THR A 37 -1.26 0.98 9.39
C THR A 37 -1.71 0.24 10.66
N PRO A 38 -0.96 -0.72 11.24
CA PRO A 38 -1.42 -1.42 12.45
C PRO A 38 -1.54 -0.54 13.70
N LYS A 39 -1.00 0.69 13.70
CA LYS A 39 -1.15 1.66 14.79
C LYS A 39 -2.38 2.54 14.64
N HIS A 40 -2.93 2.65 13.43
CA HIS A 40 -4.05 3.51 13.09
C HIS A 40 -5.33 2.68 12.97
N LYS A 41 -5.93 2.40 14.12
CA LYS A 41 -7.20 1.68 14.21
C LYS A 41 -8.35 2.63 13.88
N ASP A 42 -9.14 2.25 12.88
CA ASP A 42 -10.34 2.98 12.48
C ASP A 42 -11.48 2.79 13.48
N LYS A 43 -12.47 3.69 13.44
CA LYS A 43 -13.66 3.63 14.32
C LYS A 43 -14.45 2.32 14.12
N ASP A 44 -14.40 1.77 12.92
CA ASP A 44 -15.01 0.49 12.59
C ASP A 44 -14.21 -0.71 13.08
N GLY A 45 -13.04 -0.54 13.70
CA GLY A 45 -12.20 -1.64 14.19
C GLY A 45 -11.37 -2.35 13.11
N GLY A 46 -11.29 -1.76 11.92
CA GLY A 46 -10.23 -2.05 10.94
C GLY A 46 -8.99 -1.21 11.22
N PHE A 47 -7.99 -1.33 10.36
CA PHE A 47 -6.79 -0.48 10.40
C PHE A 47 -6.67 0.25 9.07
N SER A 48 -6.39 1.55 9.10
CA SER A 48 -6.21 2.35 7.89
C SER A 48 -5.15 3.40 8.10
N TYR A 49 -4.30 3.58 7.11
CA TYR A 49 -3.35 4.68 7.10
C TYR A 49 -3.21 5.22 5.68
N THR A 50 -3.34 6.54 5.56
CA THR A 50 -3.03 7.28 4.35
C THR A 50 -1.87 8.21 4.65
N GLY A 51 -0.86 8.18 3.80
CA GLY A 51 0.24 9.13 3.86
C GLY A 51 0.55 9.71 2.49
N ASN A 52 1.43 10.71 2.49
CA ASN A 52 1.85 11.43 1.30
C ASN A 52 3.37 11.42 1.21
N THR A 53 3.91 11.53 -0.01
CA THR A 53 5.36 11.64 -0.19
C THR A 53 5.85 12.94 0.44
N GLU A 54 6.85 12.84 1.32
CA GLU A 54 7.46 14.00 1.98
C GLU A 54 8.46 14.71 1.07
N PHE A 55 9.02 13.98 0.12
CA PHE A 55 10.05 14.44 -0.80
C PHE A 55 9.75 13.96 -2.22
N GLY A 56 10.09 14.80 -3.20
CA GLY A 56 9.84 14.52 -4.62
C GLY A 56 8.44 14.92 -5.09
N PRO A 57 8.02 14.43 -6.27
CA PRO A 57 6.67 14.64 -6.79
C PRO A 57 5.59 14.18 -5.82
N LYS A 58 4.48 14.90 -5.80
CA LYS A 58 3.36 14.61 -4.90
C LYS A 58 2.81 13.22 -5.21
N GLY A 59 2.75 12.41 -4.17
CA GLY A 59 2.17 11.08 -4.19
C GLY A 59 1.39 10.85 -2.92
N GLU A 60 0.43 9.93 -3.00
CA GLU A 60 -0.36 9.46 -1.88
C GLU A 60 -0.36 7.94 -1.91
N ALA A 61 -0.28 7.32 -0.74
CA ALA A 61 -0.47 5.89 -0.58
C ALA A 61 -1.38 5.62 0.60
N THR A 62 -2.26 4.63 0.43
CA THR A 62 -3.23 4.20 1.42
C THR A 62 -3.09 2.71 1.64
N ALA A 63 -3.13 2.28 2.90
CA ALA A 63 -3.24 0.89 3.30
C ALA A 63 -4.43 0.71 4.23
N THR A 64 -5.26 -0.28 3.96
CA THR A 64 -6.41 -0.66 4.76
C THR A 64 -6.36 -2.15 5.08
N CYS A 65 -6.76 -2.53 6.29
CA CYS A 65 -6.90 -3.91 6.74
C CYS A 65 -8.34 -4.18 7.19
N VAL A 66 -8.81 -5.41 6.93
CA VAL A 66 -10.16 -5.85 7.26
C VAL A 66 -10.36 -5.91 8.79
N LYS A 67 -11.55 -5.50 9.24
CA LYS A 67 -11.99 -5.47 10.64
C LYS A 67 -11.78 -6.81 11.35
N GLY A 68 -11.35 -6.75 12.61
CA GLY A 68 -11.25 -7.92 13.50
C GLY A 68 -10.02 -8.80 13.28
N LYS A 69 -9.05 -8.36 12.48
CA LYS A 69 -7.73 -9.00 12.37
C LYS A 69 -6.76 -8.38 13.38
N ASP A 70 -5.78 -9.17 13.78
CA ASP A 70 -4.71 -8.79 14.70
C ASP A 70 -3.77 -7.77 14.04
N ASP A 71 -3.20 -6.84 14.82
CA ASP A 71 -2.25 -5.83 14.33
C ASP A 71 -1.05 -6.46 13.62
N VAL A 72 -0.55 -7.60 14.11
CA VAL A 72 0.51 -8.38 13.46
C VAL A 72 0.09 -8.88 12.08
N LYS A 73 -1.15 -9.38 11.96
CA LYS A 73 -1.68 -9.87 10.67
C LYS A 73 -1.90 -8.74 9.68
N CYS A 74 -2.33 -7.57 10.16
CA CYS A 74 -2.48 -6.38 9.34
C CYS A 74 -1.14 -5.90 8.79
N GLY A 75 -0.14 -5.67 9.66
CA GLY A 75 1.20 -5.24 9.24
C GLY A 75 1.84 -6.22 8.26
N THR A 76 1.72 -7.52 8.52
CA THR A 76 2.22 -8.57 7.61
C THR A 76 1.53 -8.51 6.24
N CYS A 77 0.21 -8.38 6.20
CA CYS A 77 -0.54 -8.30 4.94
C CYS A 77 -0.16 -7.05 4.14
N VAL A 78 -0.10 -5.89 4.80
CA VAL A 78 0.30 -4.62 4.17
C VAL A 78 1.72 -4.76 3.61
N GLY A 79 2.64 -5.40 4.34
CA GLY A 79 3.99 -5.70 3.85
C GLY A 79 3.99 -6.54 2.56
N PHE A 80 3.17 -7.60 2.49
CA PHE A 80 3.03 -8.42 1.28
C PHE A 80 2.43 -7.62 0.12
N ALA A 81 1.38 -6.83 0.38
CA ALA A 81 0.72 -6.02 -0.63
C ALA A 81 1.66 -4.92 -1.17
N VAL A 82 2.42 -4.25 -0.30
CA VAL A 82 3.47 -3.30 -0.65
C VAL A 82 4.54 -3.97 -1.52
N GLY A 83 5.08 -5.11 -1.09
CA GLY A 83 6.09 -5.83 -1.87
C GLY A 83 5.62 -6.20 -3.27
N ARG A 84 4.35 -6.60 -3.42
CA ARG A 84 3.74 -6.85 -4.72
C ARG A 84 3.54 -5.59 -5.54
N VAL A 85 2.94 -4.54 -4.98
CA VAL A 85 2.64 -3.32 -5.74
C VAL A 85 3.92 -2.65 -6.21
N THR A 86 4.99 -2.66 -5.41
CA THR A 86 6.30 -2.15 -5.81
C THR A 86 6.93 -3.00 -6.91
N LYS A 87 6.79 -4.33 -6.86
CA LYS A 87 7.35 -5.24 -7.88
C LYS A 87 6.58 -5.19 -9.20
N GLU A 88 5.26 -5.19 -9.14
CA GLU A 88 4.37 -5.30 -10.31
C GLU A 88 4.10 -3.91 -10.94
N CYS A 89 3.99 -2.86 -10.13
CA CYS A 89 3.67 -1.51 -10.60
C CYS A 89 4.86 -0.56 -10.63
N SER A 90 6.10 -1.05 -10.47
CA SER A 90 7.30 -0.20 -10.56
C SER A 90 7.29 0.64 -11.85
N GLY A 91 7.61 1.93 -11.75
CA GLY A 91 7.58 2.86 -12.88
C GLY A 91 6.19 3.35 -13.28
N LYS A 92 5.11 2.96 -12.58
CA LYS A 92 3.75 3.44 -12.86
C LYS A 92 3.35 4.63 -12.00
N ALA A 93 2.42 5.45 -12.51
CA ALA A 93 1.88 6.61 -11.81
C ALA A 93 0.93 6.22 -10.66
N SER A 94 0.26 5.08 -10.77
CA SER A 94 -0.60 4.53 -9.72
C SER A 94 -0.56 3.00 -9.75
N GLY A 95 -0.92 2.41 -8.62
CA GLY A 95 -1.09 0.97 -8.50
C GLY A 95 -1.89 0.60 -7.26
N SER A 96 -2.53 -0.56 -7.30
CA SER A 96 -3.22 -1.12 -6.14
C SER A 96 -3.11 -2.64 -6.11
N VAL A 97 -3.09 -3.20 -4.90
CA VAL A 97 -3.14 -4.64 -4.65
C VAL A 97 -4.20 -4.88 -3.59
N GLU A 98 -5.07 -5.85 -3.84
CA GLU A 98 -6.12 -6.28 -2.90
C GLU A 98 -5.88 -7.74 -2.49
N LEU A 99 -5.50 -7.93 -1.24
CA LEU A 99 -5.40 -9.22 -0.59
C LEU A 99 -6.66 -9.48 0.23
N LYS A 100 -6.84 -10.74 0.65
CA LYS A 100 -8.02 -11.17 1.41
C LYS A 100 -8.29 -10.38 2.69
N ILE A 101 -7.24 -9.84 3.30
CA ILE A 101 -7.33 -9.16 4.60
C ILE A 101 -6.77 -7.72 4.59
N CYS A 102 -6.25 -7.25 3.45
CA CYS A 102 -5.78 -5.87 3.32
C CYS A 102 -5.76 -5.41 1.86
N GLN A 103 -5.76 -4.10 1.68
CA GLN A 103 -5.62 -3.44 0.41
C GLN A 103 -4.55 -2.36 0.54
N VAL A 104 -3.71 -2.22 -0.48
CA VAL A 104 -2.73 -1.13 -0.60
C VAL A 104 -2.93 -0.47 -1.95
N SER A 105 -2.94 0.85 -1.97
CA SER A 105 -2.94 1.63 -3.20
C SER A 105 -1.98 2.80 -3.10
N PHE A 106 -1.46 3.22 -4.25
CA PHE A 106 -0.72 4.46 -4.39
C PHE A 106 -1.14 5.19 -5.66
N ASN A 107 -0.99 6.51 -5.65
CA ASN A 107 -1.22 7.35 -6.81
C ASN A 107 -0.33 8.61 -6.78
N LYS A 108 0.11 9.02 -7.97
CA LYS A 108 0.72 10.32 -8.22
C LYS A 108 -0.38 11.40 -8.22
N LYS A 109 -0.11 12.53 -7.55
CA LYS A 109 -1.01 13.68 -7.48
C LYS A 109 -0.49 14.86 -8.29
#